data_AF-A0A1X3J2K6-F1
#
_entry.id   AF-A0A1X3J2K6-F1
#
_cell.length_a   1.000
_cell.length_b   1.000
_cell.length_c   1.000
_cell.angle_alpha   90.00
_cell.angle_beta   90.00
_cell.angle_gamma   90.00
#
_symmetry.space_group_name_H-M   'P 1'
#
loop_
_entity.id
_entity.type
_entity.pdbx_description
1 polymer ?
#
loop_
_entity_poly.entity_id
_entity_poly.type
_entity_poly.pdbx_seq_one_letter_code
_entity_poly.pdbx_strand_id
1 'polypeptide(L)'
;MEILPEARKFGGCYVFGIQSYAQLEDIYGEKAAATLFDVMNTRAFFRSPSHKIAEFAAGEIGEKEHLKASEQYSYGADPVRDGVSTGKDMERQTLVSYSDIQSLPDLTCYVTLPGPYPAVKLSLKYQARPKVAPEFIPRDINPEMENRLSAVLAAREAEGRQMASLFEPDVPEVVSGEDVTQAEQPQQPQQPQQPQQPQQPQQPQQPQQPQQPQQP
;
A
#
# COMPACT_ATOMS: atom_id res chain seq x y z
N MET A 1 20.26 -11.61 -0.30
CA MET A 1 18.92 -11.93 0.23
C MET A 1 19.03 -13.10 1.22
N GLU A 2 19.93 -12.98 2.21
CA GLU A 2 20.37 -14.11 3.06
C GLU A 2 20.13 -13.87 4.56
N ILE A 3 19.80 -12.63 4.93
CA ILE A 3 19.71 -12.22 6.33
C ILE A 3 18.51 -12.85 7.08
N LEU A 4 17.37 -13.10 6.43
CA LEU A 4 16.20 -13.71 7.09
C LEU A 4 16.45 -15.16 7.52
N PRO A 5 16.94 -16.07 6.65
CA PRO A 5 17.22 -17.45 7.06
C PRO A 5 18.41 -17.56 8.02
N GLU A 6 19.40 -16.68 7.92
CA GLU A 6 20.51 -16.65 8.89
C GLU A 6 20.07 -16.15 10.25
N ALA A 7 19.30 -15.08 10.31
CA ALA A 7 18.83 -14.53 11.57
C ALA A 7 17.87 -15.47 12.31
N ARG A 8 17.20 -16.41 11.61
CA ARG A 8 16.47 -17.52 12.25
C ARG A 8 17.39 -18.36 13.15
N LYS A 9 18.67 -18.57 12.76
CA LYS A 9 19.65 -19.31 13.57
C LYS A 9 20.02 -18.55 14.85
N PHE A 10 20.00 -17.23 14.81
CA PHE A 10 20.34 -16.35 15.94
C PHE A 10 19.12 -15.96 16.79
N GLY A 11 17.93 -16.52 16.51
CA GLY A 11 16.70 -16.21 17.24
C GLY A 11 16.13 -14.82 16.93
N GLY A 12 16.53 -14.19 15.83
CA GLY A 12 15.96 -12.93 15.37
C GLY A 12 14.52 -13.09 14.91
N CYS A 13 13.60 -12.29 15.45
CA CYS A 13 12.22 -12.22 14.99
C CYS A 13 12.01 -10.93 14.20
N TYR A 14 11.55 -11.06 12.95
CA TYR A 14 11.23 -9.94 12.08
C TYR A 14 9.73 -9.87 11.87
N VAL A 15 9.19 -8.67 11.97
CA VAL A 15 7.80 -8.37 11.65
C VAL A 15 7.82 -7.41 10.47
N PHE A 16 7.27 -7.87 9.35
CA PHE A 16 7.13 -7.06 8.13
C PHE A 16 5.68 -6.60 7.99
N GLY A 17 5.50 -5.33 7.65
CA GLY A 17 4.22 -4.77 7.25
C GLY A 17 4.30 -4.33 5.80
N ILE A 18 3.59 -5.02 4.92
CA ILE A 18 3.45 -4.63 3.51
C ILE A 18 1.99 -4.26 3.25
N GLN A 19 1.77 -3.19 2.48
CA GLN A 19 0.42 -2.77 2.09
C GLN A 19 -0.03 -3.46 0.81
N SER A 20 0.88 -3.64 -0.15
CA SER A 20 0.59 -4.22 -1.46
C SER A 20 1.68 -5.18 -1.88
N TYR A 21 1.27 -6.35 -2.35
CA TYR A 21 2.20 -7.34 -2.92
C TYR A 21 2.89 -6.80 -4.18
N ALA A 22 2.21 -5.96 -4.97
CA ALA A 22 2.79 -5.37 -6.17
C ALA A 22 3.97 -4.43 -5.86
N GLN A 23 3.97 -3.75 -4.72
CA GLN A 23 5.11 -2.93 -4.29
C GLN A 23 6.32 -3.81 -3.93
N LEU A 24 6.07 -5.00 -3.40
CA LEU A 24 7.13 -5.95 -3.09
C LEU A 24 7.75 -6.51 -4.38
N GLU A 25 6.92 -6.83 -5.37
CA GLU A 25 7.37 -7.26 -6.69
C GLU A 25 8.16 -6.17 -7.43
N ASP A 26 7.78 -4.89 -7.32
CA ASP A 26 8.47 -3.79 -7.98
C ASP A 26 9.86 -3.52 -7.38
N ILE A 27 9.98 -3.55 -6.05
CA ILE A 27 11.24 -3.26 -5.36
C ILE A 27 12.23 -4.43 -5.47
N TYR A 28 11.76 -5.67 -5.32
CA TYR A 28 12.63 -6.85 -5.23
C TYR A 28 12.64 -7.69 -6.52
N GLY A 29 11.65 -7.55 -7.39
CA GLY A 29 11.38 -8.47 -8.49
C GLY A 29 10.55 -9.69 -8.06
N GLU A 30 9.84 -10.29 -9.00
CA GLU A 30 8.90 -11.39 -8.75
C GLU A 30 9.52 -12.60 -8.01
N LYS A 31 10.70 -13.05 -8.46
CA LYS A 31 11.40 -14.22 -7.87
C LYS A 31 11.88 -13.96 -6.45
N ALA A 32 12.38 -12.76 -6.21
CA ALA A 32 12.89 -12.36 -4.91
C ALA A 32 11.71 -12.14 -3.93
N ALA A 33 10.65 -11.46 -4.37
CA ALA A 33 9.43 -11.29 -3.61
C ALA A 33 8.83 -12.63 -3.17
N ALA A 34 8.74 -13.61 -4.08
CA ALA A 34 8.29 -14.96 -3.75
C ALA A 34 9.19 -15.65 -2.71
N THR A 35 10.51 -15.52 -2.85
CA THR A 35 11.46 -16.08 -1.87
C THR A 35 11.32 -15.41 -0.49
N LEU A 36 11.12 -14.09 -0.44
CA LEU A 36 10.87 -13.38 0.82
C LEU A 36 9.56 -13.84 1.46
N PHE A 37 8.53 -14.02 0.62
CA PHE A 37 7.21 -14.43 1.04
C PHE A 37 7.15 -15.88 1.56
N ASP A 38 7.97 -16.76 1.00
CA ASP A 38 8.12 -18.15 1.43
C ASP A 38 8.75 -18.28 2.83
N VAL A 39 9.75 -17.44 3.15
CA VAL A 39 10.41 -17.47 4.48
C VAL A 39 9.47 -17.01 5.61
N MET A 40 8.40 -16.29 5.28
CA MET A 40 7.39 -15.80 6.24
C MET A 40 6.35 -16.88 6.54
N ASN A 41 6.59 -17.65 7.61
CA ASN A 41 5.70 -18.75 8.03
C ASN A 41 4.43 -18.29 8.77
N THR A 42 4.48 -17.18 9.51
CA THR A 42 3.30 -16.62 10.19
C THR A 42 2.78 -15.46 9.37
N ARG A 43 1.50 -15.50 8.99
CA ARG A 43 0.91 -14.49 8.09
C ARG A 43 -0.36 -13.95 8.69
N ALA A 44 -0.51 -12.63 8.59
CA ALA A 44 -1.70 -11.91 9.00
C ALA A 44 -2.24 -11.14 7.81
N PHE A 45 -3.40 -11.54 7.30
CA PHE A 45 -4.08 -10.90 6.20
C PHE A 45 -5.08 -9.89 6.74
N PHE A 46 -4.86 -8.62 6.39
CA PHE A 46 -5.79 -7.53 6.66
C PHE A 46 -6.64 -7.23 5.43
N ARG A 47 -7.61 -6.34 5.61
CA ARG A 47 -8.47 -5.86 4.52
C ARG A 47 -7.63 -5.42 3.32
N SER A 48 -7.86 -6.04 2.18
CA SER A 48 -7.17 -5.73 0.93
C SER A 48 -8.20 -5.39 -0.15
N PRO A 49 -8.19 -4.16 -0.72
CA PRO A 49 -9.19 -3.74 -1.70
C PRO A 49 -8.93 -4.28 -3.12
N SER A 50 -7.73 -4.80 -3.40
CA SER A 50 -7.36 -5.32 -4.71
C SER A 50 -7.74 -6.78 -4.85
N HIS A 51 -8.47 -7.12 -5.93
CA HIS A 51 -8.88 -8.50 -6.24
C HIS A 51 -7.68 -9.45 -6.31
N LYS A 52 -6.60 -9.08 -7.02
CA LYS A 52 -5.41 -9.92 -7.19
C LYS A 52 -4.78 -10.30 -5.84
N ILE A 53 -4.76 -9.37 -4.89
CA ILE A 53 -4.20 -9.59 -3.55
C ILE A 53 -5.18 -10.39 -2.68
N ALA A 54 -6.49 -10.14 -2.81
CA ALA A 54 -7.51 -10.86 -2.06
C ALA A 54 -7.61 -12.33 -2.48
N GLU A 55 -7.53 -12.62 -3.78
CA GLU A 55 -7.48 -13.99 -4.32
C GLU A 55 -6.22 -14.72 -3.86
N PHE A 56 -5.06 -14.04 -3.93
CA PHE A 56 -3.81 -14.58 -3.40
C PHE A 56 -3.93 -14.89 -1.90
N ALA A 57 -4.43 -13.96 -1.09
CA ALA A 57 -4.63 -14.18 0.34
C ALA A 57 -5.61 -15.32 0.65
N ALA A 58 -6.68 -15.46 -0.13
CA ALA A 58 -7.62 -16.58 -0.01
C ALA A 58 -6.96 -17.93 -0.34
N GLY A 59 -6.14 -17.96 -1.40
CA GLY A 59 -5.34 -19.13 -1.76
C GLY A 59 -4.35 -19.54 -0.67
N GLU A 60 -3.69 -18.56 -0.04
CA GLU A 60 -2.72 -18.82 1.04
C GLU A 60 -3.37 -19.28 2.36
N ILE A 61 -4.62 -18.90 2.63
CA ILE A 61 -5.39 -19.41 3.78
C ILE A 61 -5.79 -20.89 3.54
N GLY A 62 -6.04 -21.24 2.28
CA GLY A 62 -6.29 -22.59 1.82
C GLY A 62 -7.77 -22.95 1.65
N GLU A 63 -7.99 -24.21 1.29
CA GLU A 63 -9.29 -24.77 0.96
C GLU A 63 -9.58 -25.97 1.85
N LYS A 64 -10.86 -26.23 2.07
CA LYS A 64 -11.32 -27.37 2.86
C LYS A 64 -12.32 -28.19 2.06
N GLU A 65 -12.08 -29.48 2.00
CA GLU A 65 -13.07 -30.43 1.48
C GLU A 65 -14.15 -30.68 2.52
N HIS A 66 -15.39 -30.44 2.13
CA HIS A 66 -16.58 -30.73 2.94
C HIS A 66 -17.44 -31.74 2.20
N LEU A 67 -17.85 -32.79 2.92
CA LEU A 67 -18.91 -33.68 2.49
C LEU A 67 -20.24 -32.95 2.68
N LYS A 68 -20.80 -32.45 1.59
CA LYS A 68 -22.12 -31.81 1.57
C LYS A 68 -23.16 -32.90 1.36
N ALA A 69 -24.05 -33.07 2.33
CA ALA A 69 -25.24 -33.88 2.13
C ALA A 69 -26.13 -33.14 1.12
N SER A 70 -26.29 -33.71 -0.07
CA SER A 70 -27.17 -33.18 -1.10
C SER A 70 -28.49 -33.93 -1.02
N GLU A 71 -29.55 -33.24 -0.60
CA GLU A 71 -30.90 -33.82 -0.63
C GLU A 71 -31.61 -33.30 -1.86
N GLN A 72 -31.82 -34.18 -2.83
CA GLN A 72 -32.65 -33.90 -3.99
C GLN A 72 -34.08 -34.33 -3.67
N TYR A 73 -34.96 -33.34 -3.53
CA TYR A 73 -36.39 -33.55 -3.36
C TYR A 73 -37.05 -33.59 -4.74
N SER A 74 -37.58 -34.75 -5.10
CA SER A 74 -38.44 -34.88 -6.27
C SER A 74 -39.90 -34.82 -5.84
N TYR A 75 -40.58 -33.73 -6.22
CA TYR A 75 -42.02 -33.56 -5.98
C TYR A 75 -42.81 -34.06 -7.18
N GLY A 76 -43.64 -35.09 -6.98
CA GLY A 76 -44.60 -35.58 -7.97
C GLY A 76 -45.95 -34.88 -7.85
N ALA A 77 -46.78 -34.95 -8.90
CA ALA A 77 -48.16 -34.47 -8.84
C ALA A 77 -49.05 -35.32 -7.90
N ASP A 78 -48.60 -36.53 -7.55
CA ASP A 78 -49.24 -37.44 -6.60
C ASP A 78 -48.49 -37.44 -5.25
N PRO A 79 -49.14 -37.10 -4.12
CA PRO A 79 -48.51 -37.03 -2.81
C PRO A 79 -48.03 -38.38 -2.26
N VAL A 80 -48.44 -39.50 -2.89
CA VAL A 80 -48.04 -40.86 -2.51
C VAL A 80 -46.68 -41.24 -3.11
N ARG A 81 -46.11 -40.41 -4.01
CA ARG A 81 -44.92 -40.73 -4.82
C ARG A 81 -43.81 -39.69 -4.73
N ASP A 82 -43.69 -39.00 -3.60
CA ASP A 82 -42.54 -38.13 -3.34
C ASP A 82 -41.32 -38.99 -2.95
N GLY A 83 -40.26 -38.86 -3.74
CA GLY A 83 -38.97 -39.50 -3.50
C GLY A 83 -37.96 -38.49 -2.98
N VAL A 84 -37.33 -38.80 -1.85
CA VAL A 84 -36.15 -38.07 -1.36
C VAL A 84 -34.92 -38.90 -1.70
N SER A 85 -34.07 -38.38 -2.58
CA SER A 85 -32.75 -38.98 -2.84
C SER A 85 -31.69 -38.17 -2.11
N THR A 86 -31.09 -38.78 -1.09
CA THR A 86 -29.96 -38.20 -0.35
C THR A 86 -28.65 -38.68 -0.98
N GLY A 87 -27.92 -37.76 -1.61
CA GLY A 87 -26.53 -37.91 -2.04
C GLY A 87 -25.56 -37.36 -1.01
N LYS A 88 -24.30 -37.81 -1.08
CA LYS A 88 -23.18 -37.18 -0.38
C LYS A 88 -22.21 -36.71 -1.45
N ASP A 89 -22.19 -35.41 -1.73
CA ASP A 89 -21.27 -34.80 -2.67
C ASP A 89 -20.04 -34.30 -1.91
N MET A 90 -18.84 -34.65 -2.40
CA MET A 90 -17.60 -34.05 -1.93
C MET A 90 -17.35 -32.78 -2.72
N GLU A 91 -17.38 -31.63 -2.04
CA GLU A 91 -17.11 -30.33 -2.63
C GLU A 91 -15.91 -29.68 -1.95
N ARG A 92 -14.93 -29.24 -2.75
CA ARG A 92 -13.78 -28.48 -2.29
C ARG A 92 -14.16 -27.01 -2.28
N GLN A 93 -14.21 -26.42 -1.09
CA GLN A 93 -14.60 -25.02 -0.90
C GLN A 93 -13.45 -24.24 -0.26
N THR A 94 -13.21 -23.03 -0.74
CA THR A 94 -12.28 -22.08 -0.10
C THR A 94 -12.72 -21.77 1.32
N LEU A 95 -11.77 -21.73 2.26
CA LEU A 95 -12.09 -21.44 3.67
C LEU A 95 -12.60 -20.00 3.87
N VAL A 96 -12.05 -19.07 3.09
CA VAL A 96 -12.38 -17.65 3.11
C VAL A 96 -12.53 -17.19 1.67
N SER A 97 -13.63 -16.52 1.36
CA SER A 97 -13.82 -15.95 0.03
C SER A 97 -12.98 -14.68 -0.16
N TYR A 98 -12.55 -14.41 -1.39
CA TYR A 98 -11.94 -13.12 -1.76
C TYR A 98 -12.85 -11.92 -1.39
N SER A 99 -14.18 -12.12 -1.36
CA SER A 99 -15.14 -11.10 -0.94
C SER A 99 -15.10 -10.83 0.57
N ASP A 100 -14.86 -11.85 1.38
CA ASP A 100 -14.74 -11.73 2.84
C ASP A 100 -13.48 -10.95 3.23
N ILE A 101 -12.40 -11.10 2.46
CA ILE A 101 -11.14 -10.37 2.66
C ILE A 101 -11.29 -8.89 2.28
N GLN A 102 -12.06 -8.57 1.24
CA GLN A 102 -12.31 -7.18 0.82
C GLN A 102 -13.27 -6.42 1.74
N SER A 103 -14.28 -7.13 2.26
CA SER A 103 -15.31 -6.58 3.15
C SER A 103 -14.92 -6.62 4.63
N LEU A 104 -13.71 -7.08 4.95
CA LEU A 104 -13.22 -7.19 6.31
C LEU A 104 -13.27 -5.83 7.03
N PRO A 105 -13.86 -5.73 8.23
CA PRO A 105 -13.88 -4.49 8.98
C PRO A 105 -12.48 -4.12 9.49
N ASP A 106 -12.28 -2.84 9.75
CA ASP A 106 -11.03 -2.34 10.33
C ASP A 106 -10.73 -3.03 11.67
N LEU A 107 -9.44 -3.17 11.98
CA LEU A 107 -8.93 -3.90 13.15
C LEU A 107 -9.26 -5.41 13.18
N THR A 108 -9.78 -5.99 12.10
CA THR A 108 -9.94 -7.45 11.99
C THR A 108 -8.91 -8.01 11.00
N CYS A 109 -8.39 -9.21 11.26
CA CYS A 109 -7.46 -9.90 10.38
C CYS A 109 -7.69 -11.42 10.39
N TYR A 110 -7.27 -12.08 9.31
CA TYR A 110 -7.11 -13.54 9.26
C TYR A 110 -5.65 -13.89 9.55
N VAL A 111 -5.41 -14.77 10.51
CA VAL A 111 -4.06 -15.19 10.87
C VAL A 111 -3.89 -16.68 10.60
N THR A 112 -2.81 -17.00 9.89
CA THR A 112 -2.31 -18.36 9.73
C THR A 112 -1.03 -18.52 10.53
N LEU A 113 -1.02 -19.51 11.40
CA LEU A 113 0.12 -19.83 12.26
C LEU A 113 0.87 -21.04 11.68
N PRO A 114 2.20 -21.13 11.87
CA PRO A 114 2.95 -22.32 11.49
C PRO A 114 2.50 -23.53 12.30
N GLY A 115 2.20 -24.63 11.62
CA GLY A 115 1.80 -25.89 12.23
C GLY A 115 0.36 -26.30 11.89
N PRO A 116 -0.16 -27.36 12.53
CA PRO A 116 -1.51 -27.88 12.26
C PRO A 116 -2.60 -27.04 12.95
N TYR A 117 -2.49 -25.71 12.86
CA TYR A 117 -3.46 -24.77 13.43
C TYR A 117 -4.41 -24.27 12.35
N PRO A 118 -5.72 -24.16 12.64
CA PRO A 118 -6.67 -23.59 11.68
C PRO A 118 -6.38 -22.10 11.47
N ALA A 119 -6.75 -21.57 10.30
CA ALA A 119 -6.79 -20.14 10.08
C ALA A 119 -7.86 -19.49 10.98
N VAL A 120 -7.49 -18.46 11.74
CA VAL A 120 -8.38 -17.81 12.71
C VAL A 120 -8.66 -16.37 12.29
N LYS A 121 -9.94 -15.97 12.38
CA LYS A 121 -10.35 -14.57 12.31
C LYS A 121 -10.14 -13.91 13.67
N LEU A 122 -9.23 -12.96 13.74
CA LEU A 122 -8.92 -12.21 14.96
C LEU A 122 -9.44 -10.78 14.85
N SER A 123 -10.07 -10.29 15.92
CA SER A 123 -10.43 -8.89 16.08
C SER A 123 -9.50 -8.24 17.09
N LEU A 124 -8.71 -7.27 16.63
CA LEU A 124 -7.74 -6.51 17.40
C LEU A 124 -8.45 -5.36 18.11
N LYS A 125 -8.05 -5.10 19.36
CA LYS A 125 -8.46 -3.91 20.09
C LYS A 125 -7.31 -2.92 20.09
N TYR A 126 -7.58 -1.68 19.69
CA TYR A 126 -6.59 -0.62 19.75
C TYR A 126 -6.21 -0.36 21.22
N GLN A 127 -4.91 -0.46 21.51
CA GLN A 127 -4.35 -0.18 22.83
C GLN A 127 -3.38 1.00 22.68
N ALA A 128 -3.72 2.13 23.31
CA ALA A 128 -2.85 3.30 23.32
C ALA A 128 -1.58 2.97 24.13
N ARG A 129 -0.40 3.13 23.52
CA ARG A 129 0.87 2.93 24.21
C ARG A 129 1.27 4.20 24.95
N PRO A 130 1.81 4.11 26.19
CA PRO A 130 2.31 5.28 26.89
C PRO A 130 3.52 5.86 26.13
N LYS A 131 3.52 7.18 25.89
CA LYS A 131 4.65 7.88 25.28
C LYS A 131 5.77 8.02 26.33
N VAL A 132 6.77 7.14 26.28
CA VAL A 132 7.90 7.12 27.22
C VAL A 132 8.98 8.15 26.85
N ALA A 133 9.14 8.45 25.56
CA ALA A 133 10.14 9.38 25.04
C ALA A 133 9.51 10.34 24.02
N PRO A 134 10.06 11.56 23.85
CA PRO A 134 9.66 12.48 22.78
C PRO A 134 9.91 11.86 21.40
N GLU A 135 8.96 12.05 20.48
CA GLU A 135 8.95 11.42 19.15
C GLU A 135 10.11 11.88 18.26
N PHE A 136 10.53 13.13 18.42
CA PHE A 136 11.63 13.71 17.68
C PHE A 136 12.36 14.72 18.56
N ILE A 137 13.66 14.51 18.76
CA ILE A 137 14.55 15.48 19.40
C ILE A 137 15.30 16.17 18.25
N PRO A 138 14.94 17.41 17.87
CA PRO A 138 15.68 18.13 16.86
C PRO A 138 17.13 18.31 17.33
N ARG A 139 18.08 18.12 16.40
CA ARG A 139 19.47 18.46 16.66
C ARG A 139 19.59 19.98 16.71
N ASP A 140 20.30 20.49 17.70
CA ASP A 140 20.68 21.91 17.75
C ASP A 140 21.72 22.15 16.64
N ILE A 141 21.27 22.74 15.53
CA ILE A 141 22.15 23.15 14.44
C ILE A 141 22.71 24.52 14.84
N ASN A 142 23.96 24.52 15.31
CA ASN A 142 24.66 25.77 15.54
C ASN A 142 25.02 26.40 14.16
N PRO A 143 24.44 27.55 13.79
CA PRO A 143 24.63 28.18 12.47
C PRO A 143 26.10 28.52 12.18
N GLU A 144 26.94 28.64 13.21
CA GLU A 144 28.37 28.88 13.05
C GLU A 144 29.12 27.68 12.46
N MET A 145 28.75 26.45 12.86
CA MET A 145 29.39 25.24 12.32
C MET A 145 28.96 24.96 10.89
N GLU A 146 27.71 25.26 10.55
CA GLU A 146 27.20 25.12 9.17
C GLU A 146 27.87 26.12 8.22
N ASN A 147 28.06 27.36 8.64
CA ASN A 147 28.83 28.35 7.86
C ASN A 147 30.30 27.92 7.70
N ARG A 148 30.92 27.40 8.76
CA ARG A 148 32.30 26.89 8.70
C ARG A 148 32.41 25.68 7.76
N LEU A 149 31.45 24.77 7.82
CA LEU A 149 31.40 23.59 6.95
C LEU A 149 31.17 24.01 5.49
N SER A 150 30.23 24.91 5.23
CA SER A 150 29.93 25.44 3.90
C SER A 150 31.14 26.15 3.28
N ALA A 151 31.88 26.92 4.08
CA ALA A 151 33.11 27.58 3.62
C ALA A 151 34.21 26.57 3.24
N VAL A 152 34.37 25.49 4.01
CA VAL A 152 35.34 24.42 3.70
C VAL A 152 34.92 23.63 2.45
N LEU A 153 33.64 23.34 2.27
CA LEU A 153 33.15 22.69 1.05
C LEU A 153 33.33 23.59 -0.17
N ALA A 154 33.01 24.89 -0.08
CA ALA A 154 33.21 25.84 -1.17
C ALA A 154 34.69 26.00 -1.54
N ALA A 155 35.59 26.03 -0.55
CA ALA A 155 37.03 26.04 -0.80
C ALA A 155 37.50 24.76 -1.53
N ARG A 156 37.04 23.59 -1.07
CA ARG A 156 37.39 22.31 -1.69
C ARG A 156 36.81 22.14 -3.10
N GLU A 157 35.63 22.68 -3.35
CA GLU A 157 35.01 22.67 -4.68
C GLU A 157 35.69 23.67 -5.63
N ALA A 158 36.19 24.80 -5.12
CA ALA A 158 37.03 25.71 -5.88
C ALA A 158 38.38 25.08 -6.22
N GLU A 159 39.02 24.37 -5.29
CA GLU A 159 40.23 23.58 -5.54
C GLU A 159 39.98 22.45 -6.54
N GLY A 160 38.84 21.75 -6.42
CA GLY A 160 38.42 20.71 -7.35
C GLY A 160 38.12 21.24 -8.76
N ARG A 161 37.48 22.41 -8.86
CA ARG A 161 37.27 23.12 -10.13
C ARG A 161 38.56 23.65 -10.74
N GLN A 162 39.48 24.15 -9.92
CA GLN A 162 40.83 24.54 -10.36
C GLN A 162 41.62 23.33 -10.86
N MET A 163 41.54 22.18 -10.17
CA MET A 163 42.14 20.94 -10.65
C MET A 163 41.48 20.43 -11.94
N ALA A 164 40.16 20.51 -12.08
CA ALA A 164 39.46 20.13 -13.31
C ALA A 164 39.82 21.01 -14.51
N SER A 165 39.99 22.32 -14.29
CA SER A 165 40.43 23.28 -15.31
C SER A 165 41.86 23.02 -15.83
N LEU A 166 42.71 22.32 -15.06
CA LEU A 166 44.04 21.89 -15.52
C LEU A 166 44.01 20.68 -16.48
N PHE A 167 42.86 19.98 -16.59
CA PHE A 167 42.68 18.83 -17.48
C PHE A 167 41.79 19.14 -18.71
N GLU A 168 41.31 20.38 -18.87
CA GLU A 168 40.65 20.84 -20.10
C GLU A 168 41.70 21.40 -21.08
N PRO A 169 41.80 20.90 -22.32
CA PRO A 169 42.69 21.47 -23.32
C PRO A 169 42.16 22.80 -23.86
N ASP A 170 43.04 23.80 -23.89
CA ASP A 170 42.84 25.14 -24.46
C ASP A 170 42.44 25.03 -25.95
N VAL A 171 41.22 25.47 -26.28
CA VAL A 171 40.84 25.85 -27.64
C VAL A 171 40.43 27.33 -27.62
N PRO A 172 41.10 28.19 -28.39
CA PRO A 172 40.95 29.64 -28.26
C PRO A 172 39.61 30.13 -28.82
N GLU A 173 39.05 31.10 -28.09
CA GLU A 173 37.82 31.83 -28.37
C GLU A 173 37.93 32.69 -29.64
N VAL A 174 36.98 32.54 -30.58
CA VAL A 174 36.76 33.49 -31.68
C VAL A 174 35.39 34.14 -31.54
N VAL A 175 35.40 35.46 -31.26
CA VAL A 175 34.24 36.34 -31.26
C VAL A 175 33.96 36.82 -32.69
N SER A 176 32.73 36.64 -33.20
CA SER A 176 32.12 37.44 -34.28
C SER A 176 30.60 37.27 -34.28
N GLY A 177 29.86 38.39 -34.30
CA GLY A 177 28.44 38.50 -33.93
C GLY A 177 27.38 38.28 -35.01
N GLU A 178 26.12 38.31 -34.52
CA GLU A 178 24.81 38.70 -35.10
C GLU A 178 24.45 38.12 -36.51
N ASP A 179 23.36 37.37 -36.74
CA ASP A 179 21.95 37.76 -36.57
C ASP A 179 20.97 36.54 -36.76
N VAL A 180 20.03 36.35 -35.82
CA VAL A 180 18.60 35.95 -35.94
C VAL A 180 18.18 34.58 -36.54
N THR A 181 17.63 33.69 -35.68
CA THR A 181 16.19 33.26 -35.68
C THR A 181 15.87 32.18 -34.61
N GLN A 182 15.04 32.57 -33.63
CA GLN A 182 13.90 31.83 -33.02
C GLN A 182 14.01 30.34 -32.62
N ALA A 183 14.14 30.08 -31.31
CA ALA A 183 13.38 29.03 -30.59
C ALA A 183 13.38 29.31 -29.07
N GLU A 184 12.23 29.08 -28.44
CA GLU A 184 11.79 29.50 -27.10
C GLU A 184 12.62 29.02 -25.89
N GLN A 185 12.56 29.82 -24.82
CA GLN A 185 13.05 29.57 -23.46
C GLN A 185 12.45 28.31 -22.82
N PRO A 186 13.22 27.50 -22.08
CA PRO A 186 12.66 26.69 -21.00
C PRO A 186 12.53 27.56 -19.74
N GLN A 187 11.30 27.98 -19.42
CA GLN A 187 10.95 28.54 -18.12
C GLN A 187 11.20 27.50 -17.01
N GLN A 188 11.73 27.97 -15.88
CA GLN A 188 11.81 27.22 -14.62
C GLN A 188 10.42 26.74 -14.18
N PRO A 189 10.28 25.53 -13.59
CA PRO A 189 9.05 25.13 -12.92
C PRO A 189 8.81 26.02 -11.70
N GLN A 190 7.73 26.81 -11.75
CA GLN A 190 7.19 27.51 -10.58
C GLN A 190 6.68 26.50 -9.55
N GLN A 191 6.92 26.80 -8.26
CA GLN A 191 6.32 26.11 -7.12
C GLN A 191 4.78 26.10 -7.23
N PRO A 192 4.09 25.00 -6.85
CA PRO A 192 2.64 25.03 -6.71
C PRO A 192 2.24 25.99 -5.58
N GLN A 193 1.59 27.10 -5.95
CA GLN A 193 0.85 27.93 -5.01
C GLN A 193 -0.32 27.12 -4.42
N GLN A 194 -0.54 27.30 -3.12
CA GLN A 194 -1.72 26.82 -2.41
C GLN A 194 -3.01 27.27 -3.13
N PRO A 195 -4.05 26.40 -3.24
CA PRO A 195 -5.34 26.86 -3.72
C PRO A 195 -5.94 27.87 -2.74
N GLN A 196 -6.01 29.15 -3.14
CA GLN A 196 -6.95 30.09 -2.57
C GLN A 196 -8.37 29.59 -2.87
N GLN A 197 -9.21 29.54 -1.83
CA GLN A 197 -10.62 29.23 -1.93
C GLN A 197 -11.32 30.20 -2.90
N PRO A 198 -12.03 29.70 -3.94
CA PRO A 198 -13.03 30.50 -4.62
C PRO A 198 -14.22 30.75 -3.69
N GLN A 199 -14.66 32.01 -3.66
CA GLN A 199 -15.87 32.47 -2.98
C GLN A 199 -17.08 31.59 -3.30
N GLN A 200 -17.94 31.45 -2.30
CA GLN A 200 -19.22 30.74 -2.37
C GLN A 200 -20.04 31.14 -3.62
N PRO A 201 -20.56 30.18 -4.38
CA PRO A 201 -21.66 30.43 -5.29
C PRO A 201 -22.88 30.90 -4.49
N GLN A 202 -23.47 32.03 -4.88
CA GLN A 202 -24.79 32.43 -4.42
C GLN A 202 -25.78 31.27 -4.59
N GLN A 203 -26.55 31.00 -3.54
CA GLN A 203 -27.63 30.03 -3.55
C GLN A 203 -28.61 30.32 -4.69
N PRO A 204 -29.01 29.31 -5.49
CA PRO A 204 -30.23 29.38 -6.23
C PRO A 204 -31.40 29.49 -5.25
N GLN A 205 -32.22 30.53 -5.40
CA GLN A 205 -33.49 30.68 -4.69
C GLN A 205 -34.32 29.41 -4.85
N GLN A 206 -34.80 28.86 -3.73
CA GLN A 206 -35.83 27.84 -3.74
C GLN A 206 -37.09 28.38 -4.43
N PRO A 207 -37.75 27.62 -5.31
CA PRO A 207 -39.12 27.89 -5.67
C PRO A 207 -39.99 27.76 -4.41
N GLN A 208 -40.73 28.83 -4.08
CA GLN A 208 -41.76 28.79 -3.06
C GLN A 208 -42.75 27.65 -3.36
N GLN A 209 -42.92 26.74 -2.40
CA GLN A 209 -44.11 25.89 -2.37
C GLN A 209 -45.34 26.79 -2.15
N PRO A 210 -46.45 26.59 -2.88
CA PRO A 210 -47.70 27.24 -2.55
C PRO A 210 -48.17 26.77 -1.18
N GLN A 211 -48.46 27.71 -0.29
CA GLN A 211 -49.20 27.47 0.94
C GLN A 211 -50.51 26.75 0.61
N GLN A 212 -50.72 25.57 1.19
CA GLN A 212 -52.08 25.08 1.36
C GLN A 212 -52.78 25.97 2.40
N PRO A 213 -54.00 26.46 2.12
CA PRO A 213 -54.80 27.13 3.13
C PRO A 213 -55.24 26.12 4.19
N GLN A 214 -54.88 26.37 5.45
CA GLN A 214 -55.64 25.87 6.58
C GLN A 214 -57.02 26.51 6.54
N GLN A 215 -58.05 25.68 6.48
CA GLN A 215 -59.43 26.07 6.76
C GLN A 215 -59.87 25.52 8.13
N PRO A 216 -60.81 26.21 8.81
CA PRO A 216 -61.18 26.01 10.21
C PRO A 216 -61.94 24.72 10.51
#